data_AF-A0A9E1F2U7-F1
#
_entry.id   AF-A0A9E1F2U7-F1
#
_cell.length_a   1.000
_cell.length_b   1.000
_cell.length_c   1.000
_cell.angle_alpha   90.00
_cell.angle_beta   90.00
_cell.angle_gamma   90.00
#
_symmetry.space_group_name_H-M   'P 1'
#
loop_
_entity.id
_entity.type
_entity.pdbx_description
1 polymer ?
#
loop_
_entity_poly.entity_id
_entity_poly.type
_entity_poly.pdbx_seq_one_letter_code
_entity_poly.pdbx_strand_id
1 'polypeptide(L)'
;MICKNILNKILNGLVYVKGKFLKLNNKDFYCVLKLLKESLIQKLSKEIDYKNIEKIKYLKWCYDKLLLNDNNSKTSILKPGSICWVDFGQNVGSELRKLRPAILWRSSADKKMWTVIPLSSKCHSDKYYFHYDITGLPCSTAKLESMANFSYKRLREPFFHNKKIAHLSEYDYSNILVLLKKYYTFED
;
A
#
# COMPACT_ATOMS: atom_id res chain seq x y z
N MET A 1 -10.53 36.67 -12.63
CA MET A 1 -11.68 35.73 -12.64
C MET A 1 -11.30 34.27 -12.95
N ILE A 2 -10.04 33.97 -13.28
CA ILE A 2 -9.56 32.60 -13.57
C ILE A 2 -9.39 31.77 -12.28
N CYS A 3 -8.87 32.36 -11.20
CA CYS A 3 -8.70 31.67 -9.92
C CYS A 3 -10.00 31.09 -9.34
N LYS A 4 -11.13 31.80 -9.41
CA LYS A 4 -12.43 31.31 -8.87
C LYS A 4 -12.96 30.07 -9.61
N ASN A 5 -12.83 30.02 -10.94
CA ASN A 5 -13.26 28.87 -11.73
C ASN A 5 -12.33 27.66 -11.57
N ILE A 6 -11.03 27.90 -11.42
CA ILE A 6 -10.06 26.86 -11.08
C ILE A 6 -10.33 26.32 -9.65
N LEU A 7 -10.67 27.20 -8.71
CA LEU A 7 -10.98 26.86 -7.32
C LEU A 7 -12.14 25.85 -7.21
N ASN A 8 -13.26 26.13 -7.86
CA ASN A 8 -14.42 25.23 -7.82
C ASN A 8 -14.11 23.86 -8.44
N LYS A 9 -13.26 23.81 -9.48
CA LYS A 9 -12.85 22.54 -10.09
C LYS A 9 -11.91 21.73 -9.18
N ILE A 10 -10.96 22.39 -8.53
CA ILE A 10 -10.01 21.74 -7.62
C ILE A 10 -10.71 21.23 -6.36
N LEU A 11 -11.59 22.02 -5.75
CA LEU A 11 -12.37 21.62 -4.57
C LEU A 11 -13.33 20.45 -4.84
N ASN A 12 -13.82 20.34 -6.09
CA ASN A 12 -14.64 19.22 -6.54
C ASN A 12 -13.81 18.02 -7.08
N GLY A 13 -12.49 18.01 -6.84
CA GLY A 13 -11.61 16.85 -7.09
C GLY A 13 -10.94 16.79 -8.46
N LEU A 14 -11.10 17.79 -9.33
CA LEU A 14 -10.55 17.78 -10.68
C LEU A 14 -9.31 18.68 -10.79
N VAL A 15 -8.13 18.09 -10.61
CA VAL A 15 -6.83 18.68 -11.02
C VAL A 15 -6.57 18.48 -12.53
N TYR A 16 -7.53 17.83 -13.22
CA TYR A 16 -7.48 17.53 -14.65
C TYR A 16 -8.61 18.24 -15.37
N VAL A 17 -8.30 18.81 -16.54
CA VAL A 17 -9.30 19.36 -17.48
C VAL A 17 -9.16 18.57 -18.78
N LYS A 18 -10.22 17.83 -19.16
CA LYS A 18 -10.23 16.96 -20.35
C LYS A 18 -9.04 15.99 -20.39
N GLY A 19 -8.74 15.34 -19.25
CA GLY A 19 -7.65 14.36 -19.12
C GLY A 19 -6.23 14.94 -19.10
N LYS A 20 -6.07 16.26 -19.25
CA LYS A 20 -4.77 16.92 -19.13
C LYS A 20 -4.65 17.60 -17.77
N PHE A 21 -3.46 17.54 -17.18
CA PHE A 21 -3.16 18.24 -15.94
C PHE A 21 -3.42 19.74 -16.12
N LEU A 22 -4.02 20.37 -15.11
CA LEU A 22 -4.26 21.80 -15.11
C LEU A 22 -2.92 22.54 -15.20
N LYS A 23 -2.66 23.22 -16.32
CA LYS A 23 -1.48 24.07 -16.47
C LYS A 23 -1.72 25.38 -15.72
N LEU A 24 -0.96 25.61 -14.67
CA LEU A 24 -0.98 26.83 -13.88
C LEU A 24 0.24 27.68 -14.24
N ASN A 25 0.07 29.00 -14.37
CA ASN A 25 1.22 29.91 -14.32
C ASN A 25 1.70 30.05 -12.86
N ASN A 26 2.89 30.65 -12.66
CA ASN A 26 3.48 30.76 -11.33
C ASN A 26 2.56 31.46 -10.32
N LYS A 27 1.88 32.55 -10.73
CA LYS A 27 0.99 33.32 -9.85
C LYS A 27 -0.22 32.49 -9.42
N ASP A 28 -0.87 31.82 -10.37
CA ASP A 28 -2.03 30.97 -10.13
C ASP A 28 -1.65 29.75 -9.28
N PHE A 29 -0.46 29.18 -9.50
CA PHE A 29 0.09 28.10 -8.66
C PHE A 29 0.22 28.53 -7.19
N TYR A 30 0.84 29.68 -6.90
CA TYR A 30 0.98 30.15 -5.52
C TYR A 30 -0.38 30.47 -4.88
N CYS A 31 -1.32 31.06 -5.64
CA CYS A 31 -2.68 31.28 -5.16
C CYS A 31 -3.39 29.96 -4.80
N VAL A 32 -3.34 28.96 -5.69
CA VAL A 32 -3.94 27.64 -5.45
C VAL A 32 -3.27 26.95 -4.26
N LEU A 33 -1.95 26.98 -4.18
CA LEU A 33 -1.19 26.38 -3.08
C LEU A 33 -1.57 27.00 -1.72
N LYS A 34 -1.67 28.33 -1.66
CA LYS A 34 -2.09 29.04 -0.44
C LYS A 34 -3.49 28.61 -0.01
N LEU A 35 -4.44 28.60 -0.94
CA LEU A 35 -5.83 28.24 -0.67
C LEU A 35 -5.98 26.77 -0.25
N LEU A 36 -5.26 25.84 -0.88
CA LEU A 36 -5.26 24.43 -0.49
C LEU A 36 -4.71 24.25 0.93
N LYS A 37 -3.63 24.95 1.29
CA LYS A 37 -3.08 24.94 2.65
C LYS A 37 -4.09 25.49 3.67
N GLU A 38 -4.70 26.64 3.38
CA GLU A 38 -5.70 27.27 4.26
C GLU A 38 -6.93 26.36 4.44
N SER A 39 -7.47 25.83 3.35
CA SER A 39 -8.61 24.91 3.37
C SER A 39 -8.30 23.64 4.16
N LEU A 40 -7.10 23.07 3.99
CA LEU A 40 -6.66 21.92 4.76
C LEU A 40 -6.58 22.28 6.25
N ILE A 41 -5.90 23.37 6.62
CA ILE A 41 -5.77 23.81 8.02
C ILE A 41 -7.14 24.02 8.66
N GLN A 42 -8.07 24.69 7.97
CA GLN A 42 -9.44 24.91 8.46
C GLN A 42 -10.22 23.60 8.66
N LYS A 43 -10.08 22.64 7.74
CA LYS A 43 -10.74 21.34 7.87
C LYS A 43 -10.15 20.56 9.06
N LEU A 44 -8.83 20.54 9.15
CA LEU A 44 -8.12 19.90 10.24
C LEU A 44 -8.48 20.52 11.59
N SER A 45 -8.51 21.85 11.72
CA SER A 45 -8.86 22.51 12.99
C SER A 45 -10.31 22.30 13.43
N LYS A 46 -11.25 22.22 12.48
CA LYS A 46 -12.66 21.91 12.78
C LYS A 46 -12.87 20.45 13.18
N GLU A 47 -12.17 19.54 12.52
CA GLU A 47 -12.38 18.12 12.75
C GLU A 47 -11.58 17.63 13.95
N ILE A 48 -10.32 18.01 14.12
CA ILE A 48 -9.44 17.46 15.15
C ILE A 48 -9.76 18.07 16.52
N ASP A 49 -10.40 17.27 17.35
CA ASP A 49 -10.47 17.49 18.79
C ASP A 49 -9.32 16.72 19.44
N TYR A 50 -8.55 17.37 20.31
CA TYR A 50 -7.47 16.74 21.08
C TYR A 50 -7.96 15.57 21.94
N LYS A 51 -9.27 15.51 22.23
CA LYS A 51 -9.93 14.41 22.92
C LYS A 51 -10.21 13.19 22.03
N ASN A 52 -10.11 13.32 20.70
CA ASN A 52 -10.45 12.26 19.75
C ASN A 52 -9.20 11.71 19.01
N ILE A 53 -8.65 10.63 19.54
CA ILE A 53 -7.42 9.99 19.04
C ILE A 53 -7.54 9.47 17.59
N GLU A 54 -8.76 9.14 17.12
CA GLU A 54 -8.96 8.62 15.76
C GLU A 54 -8.68 9.69 14.69
N LYS A 55 -9.04 10.94 14.97
CA LYS A 55 -8.77 12.06 14.05
C LYS A 55 -7.28 12.41 14.00
N ILE A 56 -6.57 12.24 15.11
CA ILE A 56 -5.11 12.36 15.17
C ILE A 56 -4.44 11.23 14.35
N LYS A 57 -4.95 9.99 14.41
CA LYS A 57 -4.44 8.88 13.59
C LYS A 57 -4.62 9.16 12.09
N TYR A 58 -5.74 9.75 11.69
CA TYR A 58 -5.97 10.15 10.29
C TYR A 58 -4.93 11.16 9.80
N LEU A 59 -4.61 12.17 10.61
CA LEU A 59 -3.53 13.11 10.28
C LEU A 59 -2.18 12.42 10.08
N LYS A 60 -1.82 11.56 11.03
CA LYS A 60 -0.56 10.81 10.96
C LYS A 60 -0.51 9.97 9.68
N TRP A 61 -1.63 9.36 9.29
CA TRP A 61 -1.72 8.61 8.05
C TRP A 61 -1.51 9.47 6.79
N CYS A 62 -2.10 10.66 6.73
CA CYS A 62 -1.85 11.61 5.64
C CYS A 62 -0.37 11.97 5.52
N TYR A 63 0.30 12.21 6.64
CA TYR A 63 1.73 12.46 6.69
C TYR A 63 2.55 11.24 6.22
N ASP A 64 2.19 10.04 6.69
CA ASP A 64 2.88 8.80 6.29
C ASP A 64 2.73 8.50 4.79
N LYS A 65 1.58 8.83 4.19
CA LYS A 65 1.37 8.75 2.74
C LYS A 65 2.29 9.68 1.96
N LEU A 66 2.59 10.88 2.49
CA LEU A 66 3.56 11.79 1.87
C LEU A 66 4.97 11.20 1.92
N LEU A 67 5.42 10.73 3.10
CA LEU A 67 6.73 10.12 3.28
C LEU A 67 6.95 8.89 2.40
N LEU A 68 5.90 8.08 2.18
CA LEU A 68 5.97 6.94 1.27
C LEU A 68 6.33 7.34 -0.16
N ASN A 69 5.98 8.56 -0.58
CA ASN A 69 6.23 9.01 -1.94
C ASN A 69 7.70 9.40 -2.18
N ASP A 70 8.43 9.72 -1.12
CA ASP A 70 9.85 10.08 -1.16
C ASP A 70 10.77 8.84 -1.10
N ASN A 71 10.19 7.66 -0.84
CA ASN A 71 10.96 6.43 -0.74
C ASN A 71 11.43 5.94 -2.12
N ASN A 72 12.73 6.06 -2.38
CA ASN A 72 13.40 5.59 -3.60
C ASN A 72 14.10 4.24 -3.37
N SER A 73 13.40 3.27 -2.78
CA SER A 73 13.95 1.94 -2.53
C SER A 73 14.36 1.26 -3.85
N LYS A 74 15.59 0.75 -3.90
CA LYS A 74 16.10 -0.02 -5.05
C LYS A 74 15.52 -1.43 -4.98
N THR A 75 14.55 -1.73 -5.84
CA THR A 75 13.87 -3.04 -5.91
C THR A 75 14.50 -4.01 -6.91
N SER A 76 15.59 -3.62 -7.58
CA SER A 76 16.20 -4.39 -8.68
C SER A 76 16.66 -5.80 -8.30
N ILE A 77 16.92 -6.05 -7.01
CA ILE A 77 17.41 -7.34 -6.49
C ILE A 77 16.26 -8.33 -6.24
N LEU A 78 15.02 -7.85 -6.11
CA LEU A 78 13.88 -8.66 -5.70
C LEU A 78 13.30 -9.45 -6.90
N LYS A 79 12.95 -10.71 -6.64
CA LYS A 79 12.35 -11.63 -7.62
C LYS A 79 10.99 -12.13 -7.13
N PRO A 80 10.07 -12.53 -8.04
CA PRO A 80 8.86 -13.26 -7.66
C PRO A 80 9.18 -14.44 -6.73
N GLY A 81 8.39 -14.61 -5.66
CA GLY A 81 8.63 -15.59 -4.59
C GLY A 81 9.50 -15.08 -3.43
N SER A 82 10.17 -13.94 -3.56
CA SER A 82 10.94 -13.35 -2.46
C SER A 82 10.01 -12.77 -1.38
N ILE A 83 10.44 -12.81 -0.12
CA ILE A 83 9.71 -12.21 0.99
C ILE A 83 10.37 -10.89 1.39
N CYS A 84 9.58 -9.85 1.58
CA CYS A 84 10.07 -8.55 2.03
C CYS A 84 9.12 -7.89 3.03
N TRP A 85 9.64 -6.93 3.79
CA TRP A 85 8.80 -6.04 4.57
C TRP A 85 8.09 -5.03 3.67
N VAL A 86 6.77 -4.98 3.80
CA VAL A 86 5.88 -4.14 3.00
C VAL A 86 5.05 -3.25 3.90
N ASP A 87 5.02 -1.96 3.57
CA ASP A 87 4.22 -0.97 4.26
C ASP A 87 2.78 -0.96 3.72
N PHE A 88 1.89 -1.66 4.42
CA PHE A 88 0.45 -1.62 4.11
C PHE A 88 -0.19 -0.29 4.55
N GLY A 89 0.49 0.53 5.36
CA GLY A 89 0.00 1.80 5.88
C GLY A 89 -1.12 1.65 6.92
N GLN A 90 -1.89 2.72 7.12
CA GLN A 90 -3.20 2.62 7.78
C GLN A 90 -4.27 2.39 6.71
N ASN A 91 -5.11 1.38 6.94
CA ASN A 91 -6.16 0.94 6.03
C ASN A 91 -7.51 0.92 6.78
N VAL A 92 -8.63 0.76 6.06
CA VAL A 92 -9.98 0.97 6.61
C VAL A 92 -10.56 -0.33 7.15
N GLY A 93 -11.19 -0.27 8.33
CA GLY A 93 -11.88 -1.42 8.92
C GLY A 93 -10.96 -2.62 9.16
N SER A 94 -11.33 -3.76 8.57
CA SER A 94 -10.62 -5.04 8.74
C SER A 94 -9.47 -5.25 7.74
N GLU A 95 -9.20 -4.29 6.85
CA GLU A 95 -8.08 -4.36 5.92
C GLU A 95 -6.74 -4.48 6.67
N LEU A 96 -5.82 -5.27 6.11
CA LEU A 96 -4.50 -5.43 6.70
C LEU A 96 -3.74 -4.11 6.68
N ARG A 97 -3.16 -3.77 7.82
CA ARG A 97 -2.43 -2.52 8.06
C ARG A 97 -1.06 -2.77 8.67
N LYS A 98 -0.25 -1.71 8.78
CA LYS A 98 1.12 -1.66 9.32
C LYS A 98 2.17 -2.28 8.41
N LEU A 99 3.41 -2.23 8.87
CA LEU A 99 4.55 -2.91 8.26
C LEU A 99 4.46 -4.42 8.52
N ARG A 100 4.50 -5.24 7.47
CA ARG A 100 4.38 -6.70 7.57
C ARG A 100 5.24 -7.41 6.54
N PRO A 101 5.71 -8.63 6.82
CA PRO A 101 6.32 -9.44 5.80
C PRO A 101 5.26 -9.85 4.78
N ALA A 102 5.62 -9.85 3.50
CA ALA A 102 4.75 -10.28 2.42
C ALA A 102 5.57 -10.98 1.33
N ILE A 103 4.97 -11.97 0.69
CA ILE A 103 5.52 -12.61 -0.50
C ILE A 103 5.32 -11.66 -1.67
N LEU A 104 6.38 -11.39 -2.41
CA LEU A 104 6.32 -10.73 -3.70
C LEU A 104 5.87 -11.73 -4.75
N TRP A 105 4.57 -11.78 -5.04
CA TRP A 105 4.01 -12.80 -5.92
C TRP A 105 4.34 -12.56 -7.40
N ARG A 106 4.08 -11.33 -7.88
CA ARG A 106 4.34 -10.91 -9.25
C ARG A 106 4.72 -9.44 -9.29
N SER A 107 5.50 -9.05 -10.29
CA SER A 107 5.80 -7.65 -10.59
C SER A 107 5.16 -7.22 -11.91
N SER A 108 4.91 -5.92 -12.04
CA SER A 108 4.71 -5.31 -13.35
C SER A 108 5.98 -5.43 -14.21
N ALA A 109 5.83 -5.31 -15.52
CA ALA A 109 6.96 -5.37 -16.46
C ALA A 109 8.06 -4.33 -16.13
N ASP A 110 7.67 -3.14 -15.68
CA ASP A 110 8.58 -2.07 -15.25
C ASP A 110 9.05 -2.18 -13.79
N LYS A 111 8.61 -3.22 -13.06
CA LYS A 111 8.90 -3.48 -11.64
C LYS A 111 8.53 -2.34 -10.68
N LYS A 112 7.70 -1.38 -11.11
CA LYS A 112 7.20 -0.29 -10.25
C LYS A 112 5.99 -0.69 -9.43
N MET A 113 5.34 -1.80 -9.75
CA MET A 113 4.24 -2.36 -9.00
C MET A 113 4.52 -3.83 -8.71
N TRP A 114 4.11 -4.25 -7.53
CA TRP A 114 4.23 -5.62 -7.06
C TRP A 114 2.88 -6.07 -6.50
N THR A 115 2.43 -7.23 -6.97
CA THR A 115 1.37 -7.98 -6.33
C THR A 115 1.97 -8.74 -5.15
N VAL A 116 1.43 -8.51 -3.96
CA VAL A 116 1.96 -9.08 -2.72
C VAL A 116 0.92 -9.92 -2.02
N ILE A 117 1.38 -10.98 -1.36
CA ILE A 117 0.55 -11.81 -0.48
C ILE A 117 1.06 -11.59 0.94
N PRO A 118 0.28 -10.93 1.82
CA PRO A 118 0.68 -10.65 3.18
C PRO A 118 0.85 -11.91 4.03
N LEU A 119 1.80 -11.86 4.96
CA LEU A 119 2.02 -12.89 5.96
C LEU A 119 1.49 -12.43 7.33
N SER A 120 0.83 -13.33 8.06
CA SER A 120 0.53 -13.14 9.48
C SER A 120 1.68 -13.62 10.35
N SER A 121 1.85 -12.96 11.50
CA SER A 121 2.83 -13.33 12.53
C SER A 121 2.39 -14.51 13.41
N LYS A 122 1.32 -15.21 13.04
CA LYS A 122 0.80 -16.39 13.73
C LYS A 122 0.55 -17.43 12.65
N CYS A 123 1.12 -18.63 12.82
CA CYS A 123 0.67 -19.80 12.08
C CYS A 123 -0.76 -20.07 12.51
N HIS A 124 -1.66 -19.97 11.55
CA HIS A 124 -3.01 -20.42 11.76
C HIS A 124 -3.09 -21.83 11.19
N SER A 125 -3.03 -22.83 12.06
CA SER A 125 -3.59 -24.16 11.76
C SER A 125 -5.11 -24.08 11.69
N ASP A 126 -5.63 -23.05 11.04
CA ASP A 126 -7.04 -22.78 10.91
C ASP A 126 -7.63 -23.58 9.75
N LYS A 127 -8.96 -23.55 9.68
CA LYS A 127 -9.74 -24.33 8.73
C LYS A 127 -9.97 -23.56 7.42
N TYR A 128 -9.35 -22.40 7.23
CA TYR A 128 -9.61 -21.59 6.04
C TYR A 128 -8.75 -22.09 4.88
N TYR A 129 -9.40 -22.63 3.85
CA TYR A 129 -8.71 -23.19 2.68
C TYR A 129 -7.86 -22.16 1.92
N PHE A 130 -8.06 -20.86 2.13
CA PHE A 130 -7.34 -19.75 1.50
C PHE A 130 -6.19 -19.19 2.37
N HIS A 131 -5.86 -19.87 3.46
CA HIS A 131 -4.66 -19.62 4.24
C HIS A 131 -3.63 -20.73 3.99
N TYR A 132 -2.35 -20.37 3.99
CA TYR A 132 -1.28 -21.34 3.79
C TYR A 132 -0.09 -21.06 4.70
N ASP A 133 0.27 -22.02 5.55
CA ASP A 133 1.46 -21.94 6.39
C ASP A 133 2.73 -22.25 5.58
N ILE A 134 3.64 -21.28 5.49
CA ILE A 134 4.89 -21.45 4.74
C ILE A 134 5.81 -22.41 5.49
N THR A 135 6.30 -23.43 4.79
CA THR A 135 7.24 -24.38 5.36
C THR A 135 8.61 -23.73 5.64
N GLY A 136 9.22 -24.05 6.79
CA GLY A 136 10.57 -23.59 7.13
C GLY A 136 10.69 -22.11 7.54
N LEU A 137 9.60 -21.35 7.59
CA LEU A 137 9.57 -19.98 8.11
C LEU A 137 8.69 -19.92 9.36
N PRO A 138 9.24 -19.59 10.55
CA PRO A 138 8.45 -19.53 11.76
C PRO A 138 7.39 -18.44 11.66
N CYS A 139 6.14 -18.77 12.01
CA CYS A 139 5.03 -17.83 12.15
C CYS A 139 4.76 -17.00 10.88
N SER A 140 4.48 -17.67 9.75
CA SER A 140 4.27 -17.05 8.45
C SER A 140 3.14 -17.71 7.65
N THR A 141 1.88 -17.40 7.99
CA THR A 141 0.72 -17.82 7.17
C THR A 141 0.47 -16.80 6.08
N ALA A 142 0.45 -17.25 4.82
CA ALA A 142 0.01 -16.47 3.68
C ALA A 142 -1.52 -16.29 3.70
N LYS A 143 -1.97 -15.04 3.65
CA LYS A 143 -3.40 -14.66 3.63
C LYS A 143 -3.82 -14.28 2.21
N LEU A 144 -4.32 -15.25 1.44
CA LEU A 144 -4.60 -15.08 0.00
C LEU A 144 -5.74 -14.09 -0.27
N GLU A 145 -6.72 -14.03 0.63
CA GLU A 145 -7.85 -13.09 0.58
C GLU A 145 -7.43 -11.62 0.74
N SER A 146 -6.23 -11.39 1.28
CA SER A 146 -5.68 -10.06 1.50
C SER A 146 -4.59 -9.68 0.48
N MET A 147 -4.51 -10.41 -0.63
CA MET A 147 -3.59 -10.12 -1.73
C MET A 147 -3.86 -8.72 -2.31
N ALA A 148 -2.79 -7.96 -2.55
CA ALA A 148 -2.93 -6.57 -2.98
C ALA A 148 -1.82 -6.14 -3.94
N ASN A 149 -2.09 -5.11 -4.75
CA ASN A 149 -1.10 -4.48 -5.59
C ASN A 149 -0.54 -3.23 -4.90
N PHE A 150 0.78 -3.18 -4.76
CA PHE A 150 1.47 -2.03 -4.19
C PHE A 150 2.55 -1.48 -5.10
N SER A 151 2.75 -0.17 -5.02
CA SER A 151 3.92 0.45 -5.61
C SER A 151 5.19 -0.04 -4.92
N TYR A 152 6.27 -0.17 -5.69
CA TYR A 152 7.61 -0.49 -5.21
C TYR A 152 8.07 0.39 -4.04
N LYS A 153 7.57 1.63 -3.96
CA LYS A 153 7.85 2.58 -2.86
C LYS A 153 7.40 2.09 -1.48
N ARG A 154 6.45 1.15 -1.42
CA ARG A 154 5.98 0.51 -0.18
C ARG A 154 6.86 -0.64 0.26
N LEU A 155 7.75 -1.13 -0.60
CA LEU A 155 8.71 -2.15 -0.24
C LEU A 155 9.83 -1.50 0.58
N ARG A 156 10.14 -2.12 1.71
CA ARG A 156 11.22 -1.73 2.62
C ARG A 156 12.38 -2.69 2.42
N GLU A 157 12.93 -3.24 3.49
CA GLU A 157 14.01 -4.22 3.43
C GLU A 157 13.51 -5.64 3.06
N PRO A 158 14.36 -6.45 2.39
CA PRO A 158 14.13 -7.89 2.25
C PRO A 158 13.96 -8.55 3.62
N PHE A 159 13.13 -9.57 3.70
CA PHE A 159 12.99 -10.36 4.92
C PHE A 159 14.13 -11.38 4.94
N PHE A 160 14.93 -11.43 6.01
CA PHE A 160 16.05 -12.35 6.11
C PHE A 160 15.70 -13.53 7.02
N HIS A 161 16.01 -14.73 6.54
CA HIS A 161 15.96 -15.96 7.32
C HIS A 161 17.27 -16.73 7.11
N ASN A 162 17.92 -17.16 8.20
CA ASN A 162 19.23 -17.83 8.16
C ASN A 162 20.30 -17.06 7.34
N LYS A 163 20.39 -15.75 7.53
CA LYS A 163 21.34 -14.83 6.86
C LYS A 163 21.18 -14.73 5.33
N LYS A 164 20.10 -15.28 4.76
CA LYS A 164 19.74 -15.15 3.34
C LYS A 164 18.39 -14.47 3.20
N ILE A 165 18.15 -13.86 2.03
CA ILE A 165 16.82 -13.33 1.71
C ILE A 165 15.86 -14.52 1.69
N ALA A 166 14.79 -14.43 2.48
CA ALA A 166 13.77 -15.44 2.52
C ALA A 166 13.05 -15.50 1.17
N HIS A 167 12.91 -16.71 0.67
CA HIS A 167 12.30 -16.99 -0.61
C HIS A 167 11.44 -18.24 -0.46
N LEU A 168 10.29 -18.27 -1.13
CA LEU A 168 9.46 -19.46 -1.15
C LEU A 168 10.21 -20.65 -1.76
N SER A 169 9.99 -21.82 -1.18
CA SER A 169 10.34 -23.08 -1.83
C SER A 169 9.42 -23.33 -3.03
N GLU A 170 9.85 -24.18 -3.96
CA GLU A 170 9.00 -24.58 -5.09
C GLU A 170 7.72 -25.30 -4.62
N TYR A 171 7.83 -26.04 -3.52
CA TYR A 171 6.70 -26.72 -2.87
C TYR A 171 5.66 -25.69 -2.36
N ASP A 172 6.10 -24.71 -1.57
CA ASP A 172 5.21 -23.66 -1.06
C ASP A 172 4.61 -22.83 -2.20
N TYR A 173 5.40 -22.51 -3.21
CA TYR A 173 4.94 -21.77 -4.38
C TYR A 173 3.82 -22.51 -5.11
N SER A 174 3.98 -23.82 -5.33
CA SER A 174 3.01 -24.66 -6.03
C SER A 174 1.71 -24.77 -5.24
N ASN A 175 1.79 -24.96 -3.93
CA ASN A 175 0.59 -25.02 -3.07
C ASN A 175 -0.16 -23.69 -3.05
N ILE A 176 0.56 -22.57 -2.87
CA ILE A 176 -0.05 -21.24 -2.93
C ILE A 176 -0.72 -21.01 -4.29
N LEU A 177 -0.11 -21.44 -5.40
CA LEU A 177 -0.70 -21.32 -6.72
C LEU A 177 -2.02 -22.11 -6.86
N VAL A 178 -2.07 -23.33 -6.34
CA VAL A 178 -3.31 -24.14 -6.30
C VAL A 178 -4.39 -23.42 -5.51
N LEU A 179 -4.06 -22.92 -4.31
CA LEU A 179 -5.02 -22.20 -3.48
C LEU A 179 -5.48 -20.88 -4.10
N LEU A 180 -4.61 -20.17 -4.84
CA LEU A 180 -4.98 -18.97 -5.57
C LEU A 180 -5.96 -19.25 -6.71
N LYS A 181 -5.76 -20.34 -7.46
CA LYS A 181 -6.73 -20.78 -8.47
C LYS A 181 -8.07 -21.06 -7.81
N LYS A 182 -8.06 -21.85 -6.74
CA LYS A 182 -9.27 -22.14 -5.99
C LYS A 182 -9.99 -20.89 -5.48
N TYR A 183 -9.26 -19.93 -4.93
CA TYR A 183 -9.85 -18.74 -4.32
C TYR A 183 -10.29 -17.67 -5.33
N TYR A 184 -9.47 -17.39 -6.37
CA TYR A 184 -9.72 -16.28 -7.30
C TYR A 184 -10.33 -16.72 -8.65
N THR A 185 -10.11 -17.96 -9.08
CA THR A 185 -10.69 -18.50 -10.32
C THR A 185 -11.85 -19.46 -10.07
N PHE A 186 -12.15 -19.78 -8.79
CA PHE A 186 -13.22 -20.68 -8.38
C PHE A 186 -13.08 -22.09 -9.01
N GLU A 187 -11.84 -22.53 -9.24
CA GLU A 187 -11.51 -23.89 -9.67
C GLU A 187 -11.53 -24.84 -8.46
N ASP A 188 -12.15 -26.02 -8.60
CA ASP A 188 -12.24 -27.03 -7.53
C ASP A 188 -11.04 -27.98 -7.48
#